data_AF-A0A8J4ICN7-F1
#
_entry.id   AF-A0A8J4ICN7-F1
#
_cell.length_a   1.000
_cell.length_b   1.000
_cell.length_c   1.000
_cell.angle_alpha   90.00
_cell.angle_beta   90.00
_cell.angle_gamma   90.00
#
_symmetry.space_group_name_H-M   'P 1'
#
loop_
_entity.id
_entity.type
_entity.pdbx_description
1 polymer ?
#
loop_
_entity_poly.entity_id
_entity_poly.type
_entity_poly.pdbx_seq_one_letter_code
_entity_poly.pdbx_strand_id
1 'polypeptide(L)'
;MDGYKLFRRDRQGRRGGGVALYVRDCFDCLELDDGDNRVECLWVRIREKANKADIMVGVCYRPPNQDEETDGIVYKQLGEVSQSLALILMGDFNLPDVCWKYSTEERKQSRRFLECVEDNFLTQLVSEPTREGAQLDLLEGLVGDVMIGGRLGHSDHEMIEFSILREVRRGVSRTAPLDFRRADFGLLRGLIDRVPWEAVLKGKGVQEGWTFFKKEILKAQEQAVPICQKMRQQGRPAWMNRELWLELRRKKREFMTFGRRGRQLRRTTRM
;
A
#
# COMPACT_ATOMS: atom_id res chain seq x y z
N MET A 1 23.24 7.53 -17.00
CA MET A 1 23.63 6.14 -16.72
C MET A 1 22.66 5.28 -17.49
N ASP A 2 23.14 4.32 -18.29
CA ASP A 2 22.25 3.56 -19.16
C ASP A 2 21.24 2.75 -18.33
N GLY A 3 19.97 2.78 -18.73
CA GLY A 3 18.87 2.12 -18.02
C GLY A 3 18.25 2.92 -16.86
N TYR A 4 18.60 4.20 -16.70
CA TYR A 4 18.07 5.07 -15.66
C TYR A 4 17.66 6.45 -16.20
N LYS A 5 16.49 6.91 -15.76
CA LYS A 5 16.01 8.28 -15.89
C LYS A 5 16.53 9.12 -14.72
N LEU A 6 17.10 10.28 -15.07
CA LEU A 6 17.64 11.24 -14.12
C LEU A 6 16.65 12.39 -13.91
N PHE A 7 16.30 12.65 -12.65
CA PHE A 7 15.64 13.87 -12.19
C PHE A 7 16.65 14.64 -11.35
N ARG A 8 16.81 15.95 -11.58
CA ARG A 8 17.80 16.76 -10.86
C ARG A 8 17.33 18.19 -10.66
N ARG A 9 17.67 18.75 -9.50
CA ARG A 9 17.48 20.17 -9.17
C ARG A 9 18.84 20.73 -8.79
N ASP A 10 19.43 21.49 -9.71
CA ASP A 10 20.75 22.07 -9.52
C ASP A 10 20.68 23.39 -8.78
N ARG A 11 21.66 23.66 -7.91
CA ARG A 11 21.75 24.96 -7.23
C ARG A 11 22.08 26.07 -8.23
N GLN A 12 21.31 27.14 -8.20
CA GLN A 12 21.50 28.29 -9.07
C GLN A 12 22.69 29.15 -8.60
N GLY A 13 23.41 29.76 -9.54
CA GLY A 13 24.41 30.81 -9.26
C GLY A 13 25.77 30.34 -8.72
N ARG A 14 26.03 29.02 -8.61
CA ARG A 14 27.36 28.50 -8.25
C ARG A 14 27.63 27.11 -8.83
N ARG A 15 28.90 26.71 -8.84
CA ARG A 15 29.30 25.35 -9.23
C ARG A 15 29.05 24.38 -8.07
N GLY A 16 28.25 23.35 -8.32
CA GLY A 16 28.02 22.24 -7.39
C GLY A 16 26.92 22.46 -6.35
N GLY A 17 26.37 21.36 -5.87
CA GLY A 17 25.18 21.30 -5.02
C GLY A 17 23.93 20.98 -5.83
N GLY A 18 22.80 20.87 -5.12
CA GLY A 18 21.56 20.35 -5.68
C GLY A 18 21.32 18.88 -5.32
N VAL A 19 20.14 18.41 -5.71
CA VAL A 19 19.67 17.04 -5.49
C VAL A 19 19.47 16.32 -6.81
N ALA A 20 19.67 15.01 -6.81
CA ALA A 20 19.44 14.16 -7.95
C ALA A 20 18.79 12.83 -7.53
N LEU A 21 17.86 12.36 -8.34
CA LEU A 21 17.21 11.06 -8.21
C LEU A 21 17.37 10.28 -9.52
N TYR A 22 17.94 9.09 -9.42
CA TYR A 22 18.03 8.14 -10.52
C TYR A 22 16.96 7.06 -10.37
N VAL A 23 16.08 6.93 -11.36
CA VAL A 23 15.00 5.92 -11.38
C VAL A 23 15.24 4.98 -12.56
N ARG A 24 15.19 3.66 -12.34
CA ARG A 24 15.36 2.69 -13.43
C ARG A 24 14.24 2.84 -14.49
N ASP A 25 14.60 2.77 -15.77
CA ASP A 25 13.69 3.05 -16.91
C ASP A 25 12.46 2.14 -17.00
N CYS A 26 12.45 1.01 -16.27
CA CYS A 26 11.29 0.12 -16.22
C CYS A 26 10.09 0.71 -15.45
N PHE A 27 10.28 1.79 -14.69
CA PHE A 27 9.24 2.47 -13.93
C PHE A 27 8.69 3.68 -14.69
N ASP A 28 7.35 3.82 -14.71
CA ASP A 28 6.72 5.03 -15.21
C ASP A 28 6.76 6.09 -14.12
N CYS A 29 7.24 7.29 -14.44
CA CYS A 29 7.57 8.31 -13.46
C CYS A 29 7.34 9.72 -13.98
N LEU A 30 6.73 10.54 -13.13
CA LEU A 30 6.34 11.93 -13.39
C LEU A 30 6.90 12.82 -12.27
N GLU A 31 7.70 13.81 -12.65
CA GLU A 31 8.14 14.86 -11.73
C GLU A 31 6.97 15.82 -11.45
N LEU A 32 6.78 16.17 -10.17
CA LEU A 32 5.95 17.28 -9.77
C LEU A 32 6.86 18.50 -9.61
N ASP A 33 6.97 19.30 -10.68
CA ASP A 33 7.66 20.58 -10.62
C ASP A 33 6.69 21.64 -10.10
N ASP A 34 7.03 22.23 -8.95
CA ASP A 34 6.27 23.36 -8.39
C ASP A 34 6.80 24.72 -8.86
N GLY A 35 7.90 24.73 -9.63
CA GLY A 35 8.52 25.93 -10.17
C GLY A 35 9.35 26.76 -9.17
N ASP A 36 9.42 26.39 -7.88
CA ASP A 36 10.21 27.12 -6.89
C ASP A 36 11.64 26.58 -6.85
N ASN A 37 12.57 27.30 -7.49
CA ASN A 37 13.98 26.94 -7.58
C ASN A 37 14.78 27.32 -6.33
N ARG A 38 14.14 27.87 -5.28
CA ARG A 38 14.81 28.25 -4.03
C ARG A 38 15.12 27.05 -3.15
N VAL A 39 14.34 25.98 -3.27
CA VAL A 39 14.51 24.75 -2.50
C VAL A 39 15.26 23.69 -3.30
N GLU A 40 16.15 22.96 -2.63
CA GLU A 40 16.81 21.79 -3.17
C GLU A 40 15.98 20.53 -2.86
N CYS A 41 14.73 20.51 -3.35
CA CYS A 41 13.80 19.38 -3.21
C CYS A 41 13.30 18.90 -4.59
N LEU A 42 13.13 17.59 -4.72
CA LEU A 42 12.56 16.93 -5.88
C LEU A 42 11.42 16.01 -5.44
N TRP A 43 10.30 16.08 -6.16
CA TRP A 43 9.13 15.23 -5.92
C TRP A 43 8.85 14.44 -7.19
N VAL A 44 9.03 13.12 -7.13
CA VAL A 44 8.83 12.24 -8.28
C VAL A 44 7.77 11.20 -7.94
N ARG A 45 6.66 11.25 -8.69
CA ARG A 45 5.60 10.26 -8.64
C ARG A 45 5.98 9.05 -9.47
N ILE A 46 6.13 7.90 -8.82
CA ILE A 46 6.30 6.61 -9.47
C ILE A 46 4.91 5.98 -9.65
N ARG A 47 4.50 5.80 -10.90
CA ARG A 47 3.19 5.24 -11.26
C ARG A 47 3.20 3.73 -11.16
N GLU A 48 2.21 3.22 -10.45
CA GLU A 48 2.10 1.80 -10.18
C GLU A 48 1.12 1.11 -11.12
N LYS A 49 1.48 -0.11 -11.52
CA LYS A 49 0.64 -0.95 -12.38
C LYS A 49 -0.32 -1.78 -11.51
N ALA A 50 -1.46 -2.18 -12.10
CA ALA A 50 -2.42 -3.14 -11.53
C ALA A 50 -3.14 -2.73 -10.22
N ASN A 51 -3.88 -1.60 -10.25
CA ASN A 51 -4.74 -1.11 -9.15
C ASN A 51 -4.03 -0.83 -7.82
N LYS A 52 -2.72 -0.60 -7.87
CA LYS A 52 -1.94 -0.16 -6.71
C LYS A 52 -1.88 1.37 -6.68
N ALA A 53 -1.79 1.93 -5.48
CA ALA A 53 -1.61 3.37 -5.33
C ALA A 53 -0.22 3.76 -5.81
N ASP A 54 -0.12 4.91 -6.45
CA ASP A 54 1.16 5.49 -6.83
C ASP A 54 1.97 5.88 -5.59
N ILE A 55 3.29 5.91 -5.75
CA ILE A 55 4.23 6.28 -4.69
C ILE A 55 4.80 7.65 -5.02
N MET A 56 4.85 8.53 -4.03
CA MET A 56 5.57 9.79 -4.10
C MET A 56 6.95 9.60 -3.49
N VAL A 57 8.00 9.92 -4.23
CA VAL A 57 9.38 9.92 -3.73
C VAL A 57 9.85 11.37 -3.65
N GLY A 58 10.12 11.82 -2.43
CA GLY A 58 10.72 13.11 -2.12
C GLY A 58 12.21 12.98 -1.84
N VAL A 59 13.04 13.75 -2.53
CA VAL A 59 14.47 13.88 -2.23
C VAL A 59 14.77 15.33 -1.91
N CYS A 60 15.22 15.61 -0.68
CA CYS A 60 15.49 16.96 -0.23
C CYS A 60 16.90 17.10 0.33
N TYR A 61 17.52 18.24 0.04
CA TYR A 61 18.74 18.70 0.70
C TYR A 61 18.44 20.06 1.33
N ARG A 62 18.51 20.15 2.67
CA ARG A 62 18.39 21.42 3.39
C ARG A 62 19.80 21.88 3.77
N PRO A 63 20.32 22.99 3.20
CA PRO A 63 21.59 23.55 3.63
C PRO A 63 21.58 23.93 5.13
N PRO A 64 22.72 23.85 5.83
CA PRO A 64 22.80 24.15 7.26
C PRO A 64 22.38 25.59 7.62
N ASN A 65 22.60 26.54 6.70
CA ASN A 65 22.29 27.96 6.87
C ASN A 65 21.04 28.40 6.10
N GLN A 66 20.11 27.48 5.80
CA GLN A 66 18.85 27.81 5.15
C GLN A 66 17.99 28.70 6.06
N ASP A 67 17.32 29.70 5.47
CA ASP A 67 16.46 30.63 6.17
C ASP A 67 15.04 30.06 6.41
N GLU A 68 14.31 30.66 7.35
CA GLU A 68 12.96 30.21 7.74
C GLU A 68 11.90 30.34 6.62
N GLU A 69 12.07 31.26 5.67
CA GLU A 69 11.14 31.41 4.54
C GLU A 69 11.31 30.22 3.59
N THR A 70 12.55 29.89 3.26
CA THR A 70 12.88 28.74 2.40
C THR A 70 12.47 27.41 3.05
N ASP A 71 12.68 27.25 4.36
CA ASP A 71 12.16 26.09 5.12
C ASP A 71 10.62 25.99 4.98
N GLY A 72 9.91 27.12 5.03
CA GLY A 72 8.44 27.17 4.90
C GLY A 72 7.92 26.67 3.56
N ILE A 73 8.68 26.81 2.48
CA ILE A 73 8.32 26.29 1.15
C ILE A 73 8.34 24.76 1.18
N VAL A 74 9.40 24.18 1.75
CA VAL A 74 9.54 22.71 1.89
C VAL A 74 8.39 22.15 2.71
N TYR A 75 8.02 22.80 3.82
CA TYR A 75 6.93 22.34 4.69
C TYR A 75 5.57 22.38 3.99
N LYS A 76 5.33 23.43 3.21
CA LYS A 76 4.11 23.54 2.40
C LYS A 76 4.03 22.43 1.37
N GLN A 77 5.10 22.22 0.59
CA GLN A 77 5.19 21.13 -0.38
C GLN A 77 4.95 19.77 0.29
N LEU A 78 5.62 19.53 1.42
CA LEU A 78 5.51 18.29 2.18
C LEU A 78 4.07 18.02 2.64
N GLY A 79 3.37 19.04 3.14
CA GLY A 79 1.96 18.94 3.54
C GLY A 79 1.00 18.64 2.38
N GLU A 80 1.29 19.15 1.18
CA GLU A 80 0.47 18.88 -0.01
C GLU A 80 0.66 17.44 -0.53
N VAL A 81 1.90 16.95 -0.52
CA VAL A 81 2.22 15.61 -1.03
C VAL A 81 1.86 14.49 -0.06
N SER A 82 2.03 14.71 1.25
CA SER A 82 1.75 13.71 2.30
C SER A 82 0.27 13.30 2.34
N GLN A 83 -0.64 14.22 2.04
CA GLN A 83 -2.09 13.98 2.06
C GLN A 83 -2.58 13.15 0.86
N SER A 84 -1.81 13.11 -0.22
CA SER A 84 -2.30 12.68 -1.52
C SER A 84 -1.84 11.28 -1.93
N LEU A 85 -0.68 10.82 -1.46
CA LEU A 85 -0.02 9.60 -1.93
C LEU A 85 0.76 8.90 -0.81
N ALA A 86 1.10 7.63 -1.02
CA ALA A 86 2.09 6.97 -0.19
C ALA A 86 3.44 7.66 -0.38
N LEU A 87 3.91 8.37 0.65
CA LEU A 87 5.13 9.16 0.61
C LEU A 87 6.33 8.33 1.05
N ILE A 88 7.45 8.55 0.37
CA ILE A 88 8.79 8.18 0.82
C ILE A 88 9.60 9.47 0.76
N LEU A 89 10.03 9.98 1.91
CA LEU A 89 10.85 11.17 2.00
C LEU A 89 12.27 10.77 2.40
N MET A 90 13.27 11.28 1.67
CA MET A 90 14.66 11.04 1.99
C MET A 90 15.58 12.23 1.72
N GLY A 91 16.69 12.30 2.44
CA GLY A 91 17.80 13.19 2.15
C GLY A 91 18.39 13.86 3.39
N ASP A 92 19.33 14.78 3.18
CA ASP A 92 20.11 15.43 4.23
C ASP A 92 19.45 16.75 4.65
N PHE A 93 18.98 16.82 5.89
CA PHE A 93 18.31 17.99 6.43
C PHE A 93 19.25 18.93 7.20
N ASN A 94 20.50 18.53 7.48
CA ASN A 94 21.47 19.32 8.27
C ASN A 94 20.88 19.98 9.53
N LEU A 95 20.11 19.21 10.32
CA LEU A 95 19.56 19.64 11.62
C LEU A 95 20.23 18.88 12.77
N PRO A 96 21.49 19.22 13.13
CA PRO A 96 22.27 18.46 14.11
C PRO A 96 21.75 18.56 15.54
N ASP A 97 20.92 19.57 15.85
CA ASP A 97 20.35 19.80 17.17
C ASP A 97 19.05 19.02 17.41
N VAL A 98 18.54 18.31 16.40
CA VAL A 98 17.37 17.42 16.54
C VAL A 98 17.81 16.10 17.14
N CYS A 99 17.33 15.78 18.34
CA CYS A 99 17.41 14.42 18.86
C CYS A 99 16.12 13.64 18.57
N TRP A 100 16.13 12.82 17.53
CA TRP A 100 14.98 12.00 17.13
C TRP A 100 14.49 11.01 18.20
N LYS A 101 15.39 10.55 19.09
CA LYS A 101 15.06 9.58 20.15
C LYS A 101 14.25 10.19 21.29
N TYR A 102 14.51 11.45 21.62
CA TYR A 102 13.92 12.16 22.75
C TYR A 102 13.02 13.32 22.32
N SER A 103 12.89 13.56 21.02
CA SER A 103 12.21 14.71 20.43
C SER A 103 12.61 16.02 21.13
N THR A 104 13.92 16.22 21.30
CA THR A 104 14.46 17.45 21.90
C THR A 104 15.13 18.30 20.84
N GLU A 105 14.85 19.60 20.89
CA GLU A 105 15.43 20.60 20.00
C GLU A 105 15.89 21.84 20.76
N GLU A 106 16.98 22.45 20.28
CA GLU A 106 17.49 23.71 20.85
C GLU A 106 17.08 24.92 20.01
N ARG A 107 16.91 24.74 18.69
CA ARG A 107 16.63 25.82 17.75
C ARG A 107 15.17 25.86 17.32
N LYS A 108 14.67 27.09 17.13
CA LYS A 108 13.32 27.36 16.61
C LYS A 108 13.07 26.72 15.23
N GLN A 109 14.06 26.70 14.34
CA GLN A 109 13.94 26.08 13.01
C GLN A 109 13.70 24.57 13.11
N SER A 110 14.49 23.89 13.95
CA SER A 110 14.38 22.46 14.24
C SER A 110 13.03 22.10 14.85
N ARG A 111 12.49 22.95 15.74
CA ARG A 111 11.13 22.80 16.26
C ARG A 111 10.08 22.82 15.15
N ARG A 112 10.13 23.83 14.29
CA ARG A 112 9.16 23.96 13.19
C ARG A 112 9.22 22.77 12.22
N PHE A 113 10.41 22.22 12.03
CA PHE A 113 10.57 21.00 11.24
C PHE A 113 9.91 19.80 11.91
N LEU A 114 10.16 19.59 13.21
CA LEU A 114 9.54 18.51 13.98
C LEU A 114 8.02 18.63 14.02
N GLU A 115 7.48 19.83 14.26
CA GLU A 115 6.05 20.11 14.18
C GLU A 115 5.49 19.71 12.79
N CYS A 116 6.20 20.06 11.71
CA CYS A 116 5.79 19.66 10.36
C CYS A 116 5.83 18.15 10.15
N VAL A 117 6.86 17.45 10.66
CA VAL A 117 6.96 15.99 10.60
C VAL A 117 5.82 15.33 11.37
N GLU A 118 5.53 15.81 12.59
CA GLU A 118 4.45 15.31 13.44
C GLU A 118 3.07 15.56 12.83
N ASP A 119 2.80 16.76 12.32
CA ASP A 119 1.54 17.13 11.66
C ASP A 119 1.23 16.24 10.43
N ASN A 120 2.29 15.73 9.79
CA ASN A 120 2.20 14.85 8.63
C ASN A 120 2.30 13.36 8.99
N PHE A 121 2.33 13.02 10.28
CA PHE A 121 2.47 11.64 10.79
C PHE A 121 3.71 10.91 10.27
N LEU A 122 4.76 11.67 9.97
CA LEU A 122 6.03 11.17 9.45
C LEU A 122 6.87 10.64 10.61
N THR A 123 7.57 9.51 10.41
CA THR A 123 8.43 8.90 11.42
C THR A 123 9.84 8.69 10.89
N GLN A 124 10.85 9.13 11.62
CA GLN A 124 12.24 8.90 11.24
C GLN A 124 12.59 7.41 11.39
N LEU A 125 13.02 6.77 10.29
CA LEU A 125 13.34 5.34 10.23
C LEU A 125 14.83 5.05 10.27
N VAL A 126 15.68 6.04 10.03
CA VAL A 126 17.11 5.91 10.32
C VAL A 126 17.28 5.88 11.83
N SER A 127 18.03 4.92 12.37
CA SER A 127 18.25 4.76 13.82
C SER A 127 19.69 4.97 14.26
N GLU A 128 20.60 5.10 13.28
CA GLU A 128 22.04 5.24 13.49
C GLU A 128 22.53 6.56 12.89
N PRO A 129 23.63 7.14 13.40
CA PRO A 129 24.22 8.34 12.82
C PRO A 129 24.71 8.14 11.39
N THR A 130 24.56 9.16 10.56
CA THR A 130 24.91 9.12 9.14
C THR A 130 26.13 9.97 8.80
N ARG A 131 26.58 10.81 9.74
CA ARG A 131 27.82 11.59 9.61
C ARG A 131 28.42 11.91 10.97
N GLU A 132 29.65 11.45 11.23
CA GLU A 132 30.45 11.83 12.42
C GLU A 132 29.69 11.73 13.77
N GLY A 133 28.75 10.80 13.90
CA GLY A 133 27.95 10.63 15.12
C GLY A 133 26.66 11.46 15.19
N ALA A 134 26.38 12.30 14.18
CA ALA A 134 25.11 12.99 14.01
C ALA A 134 24.18 12.29 13.00
N GLN A 135 22.87 12.37 13.26
CA GLN A 135 21.83 11.85 12.38
C GLN A 135 21.24 12.99 11.55
N LEU A 136 21.85 13.26 10.40
CA LEU A 136 21.49 14.39 9.53
C LEU A 136 20.56 13.99 8.39
N ASP A 137 20.61 12.72 8.00
CA ASP A 137 19.76 12.18 6.96
C ASP A 137 18.43 11.69 7.54
N LEU A 138 17.35 12.04 6.85
CA LEU A 138 16.00 11.58 7.13
C LEU A 138 15.63 10.51 6.12
N LEU A 139 15.00 9.43 6.61
CA LEU A 139 14.27 8.48 5.79
C LEU A 139 12.92 8.21 6.45
N GLU A 140 11.86 8.40 5.68
CA GLU A 140 10.50 8.12 6.11
C GLU A 140 9.73 7.41 5.01
N GLY A 141 8.74 6.60 5.42
CA GLY A 141 7.71 6.06 4.54
C GLY A 141 7.49 4.57 4.78
N LEU A 142 6.80 3.92 3.84
CA LEU A 142 6.64 2.47 3.84
C LEU A 142 7.92 1.78 3.34
N VAL A 143 8.94 1.75 4.19
CA VAL A 143 10.23 1.12 3.91
C VAL A 143 10.59 0.09 4.99
N GLY A 144 11.47 -0.84 4.64
CA GLY A 144 11.93 -1.95 5.47
C GLY A 144 13.37 -2.29 5.12
N ASP A 145 13.98 -3.16 5.94
CA ASP A 145 15.38 -3.56 5.78
C ASP A 145 16.34 -2.36 5.66
N VAL A 146 16.10 -1.32 6.46
CA VAL A 146 16.94 -0.12 6.49
C VAL A 146 18.30 -0.48 7.09
N MET A 147 19.36 -0.26 6.32
CA MET A 147 20.74 -0.50 6.73
C MET A 147 21.59 0.73 6.45
N ILE A 148 22.44 1.08 7.41
CA ILE A 148 23.55 2.00 7.15
C ILE A 148 24.70 1.16 6.59
N GLY A 149 25.10 1.49 5.37
CA GLY A 149 26.23 0.88 4.70
C GLY A 149 27.54 1.51 5.16
N GLY A 150 28.42 1.73 4.19
CA GLY A 150 29.64 2.51 4.36
C GLY A 150 29.60 3.80 3.54
N ARG A 151 30.65 4.61 3.67
CA ARG A 151 30.87 5.79 2.84
C ARG A 151 30.98 5.41 1.37
N LEU A 152 30.20 6.10 0.53
CA LEU A 152 30.32 5.98 -0.91
C LEU A 152 31.46 6.87 -1.40
N GLY A 153 32.57 6.26 -1.78
CA GLY A 153 33.75 6.96 -2.31
C GLY A 153 34.39 7.88 -1.27
N HIS A 154 34.42 9.18 -1.55
CA HIS A 154 34.98 10.20 -0.66
C HIS A 154 33.92 10.99 0.12
N SER A 155 32.67 10.51 0.14
CA SER A 155 31.62 11.14 0.96
C SER A 155 31.97 11.06 2.44
N ASP A 156 31.64 12.11 3.18
CA ASP A 156 31.64 12.18 4.63
C ASP A 156 30.33 11.66 5.25
N HIS A 157 29.32 11.36 4.43
CA HIS A 157 28.08 10.70 4.84
C HIS A 157 28.13 9.20 4.54
N GLU A 158 27.53 8.42 5.42
CA GLU A 158 27.30 6.99 5.25
C GLU A 158 26.11 6.75 4.31
N MET A 159 26.20 5.73 3.46
CA MET A 159 25.09 5.36 2.57
C MET A 159 23.94 4.72 3.37
N ILE A 160 22.70 5.05 3.03
CA ILE A 160 21.51 4.35 3.53
C ILE A 160 20.95 3.47 2.41
N GLU A 161 20.83 2.17 2.68
CA GLU A 161 20.16 1.20 1.81
C GLU A 161 18.85 0.75 2.48
N PHE A 162 17.78 0.62 1.69
CA PHE A 162 16.49 0.17 2.19
C PHE A 162 15.63 -0.45 1.08
N SER A 163 14.64 -1.24 1.50
CA SER A 163 13.61 -1.81 0.63
C SER A 163 12.31 -1.04 0.77
N ILE A 164 11.64 -0.73 -0.34
CA ILE A 164 10.31 -0.14 -0.31
C ILE A 164 9.28 -1.25 -0.05
N LEU A 165 8.62 -1.20 1.10
CA LEU A 165 7.60 -2.15 1.49
C LEU A 165 6.30 -1.85 0.75
N ARG A 166 5.68 -2.91 0.23
CA ARG A 166 4.45 -2.80 -0.53
C ARG A 166 3.34 -3.47 0.24
N GLU A 167 2.33 -2.70 0.65
CA GLU A 167 1.05 -3.31 0.96
C GLU A 167 0.49 -3.91 -0.33
N VAL A 168 0.48 -5.24 -0.41
CA VAL A 168 -0.38 -5.94 -1.36
C VAL A 168 -1.80 -5.69 -0.87
N ARG A 169 -2.41 -4.59 -1.32
CA ARG A 169 -3.87 -4.53 -1.37
C ARG A 169 -4.26 -5.69 -2.26
N ARG A 170 -4.63 -6.83 -1.67
CA ARG A 170 -5.35 -7.88 -2.38
C ARG A 170 -6.51 -7.15 -3.00
N GLY A 171 -6.47 -6.95 -4.31
CA GLY A 171 -7.61 -6.44 -5.04
C GLY A 171 -8.77 -7.27 -4.55
N VAL A 172 -9.75 -6.64 -3.89
CA VAL A 172 -10.95 -7.34 -3.48
C VAL A 172 -11.52 -7.80 -4.80
N SER A 173 -11.28 -9.06 -5.15
CA SER A 173 -11.88 -9.72 -6.28
C SER A 173 -13.37 -9.57 -6.03
N ARG A 174 -13.98 -8.60 -6.71
CA ARG A 174 -15.42 -8.38 -6.73
C ARG A 174 -16.13 -9.49 -7.50
N THR A 175 -15.42 -10.52 -7.93
CA THR A 175 -16.03 -11.81 -8.29
C THR A 175 -16.71 -12.35 -7.04
N ALA A 176 -18.01 -12.09 -6.95
CA ALA A 176 -18.84 -12.66 -5.92
C ALA A 176 -18.75 -14.19 -6.08
N PRO A 177 -18.27 -14.93 -5.07
CA PRO A 177 -17.98 -16.35 -5.24
C PRO A 177 -19.27 -17.09 -5.60
N LEU A 178 -19.23 -17.94 -6.61
CA LEU A 178 -20.39 -18.75 -7.00
C LEU A 178 -20.62 -19.88 -5.99
N ASP A 179 -21.88 -20.14 -5.65
CA ASP A 179 -22.28 -21.19 -4.72
C ASP A 179 -22.61 -22.48 -5.48
N PHE A 180 -21.57 -23.24 -5.84
CA PHE A 180 -21.72 -24.52 -6.53
C PHE A 180 -22.46 -25.59 -5.70
N ARG A 181 -22.64 -25.39 -4.38
CA ARG A 181 -23.44 -26.30 -3.55
C ARG A 181 -24.95 -26.13 -3.80
N ARG A 182 -25.35 -24.96 -4.30
CA ARG A 182 -26.73 -24.62 -4.65
C ARG A 182 -26.95 -24.54 -6.17
N ALA A 183 -25.98 -25.00 -6.96
CA ALA A 183 -26.10 -25.00 -8.41
C ALA A 183 -27.19 -25.98 -8.88
N ASP A 184 -27.96 -25.55 -9.88
CA ASP A 184 -28.84 -26.44 -10.63
C ASP A 184 -28.08 -27.05 -11.81
N PHE A 185 -27.46 -28.21 -11.56
CA PHE A 185 -26.70 -28.92 -12.60
C PHE A 185 -27.59 -29.48 -13.72
N GLY A 186 -28.90 -29.68 -13.47
CA GLY A 186 -29.85 -30.10 -14.49
C GLY A 186 -30.10 -28.98 -15.50
N LEU A 187 -30.35 -27.77 -14.99
CA LEU A 187 -30.47 -26.56 -15.81
C LEU A 187 -29.16 -26.26 -16.55
N LEU A 188 -28.01 -26.35 -15.88
CA LEU A 188 -26.70 -26.10 -16.49
C LEU A 188 -26.48 -27.03 -17.70
N ARG A 189 -26.71 -28.34 -17.52
CA ARG A 189 -26.58 -29.33 -18.59
C ARG A 189 -27.55 -29.02 -19.74
N GLY A 190 -28.82 -28.76 -19.42
CA GLY A 190 -29.83 -28.45 -20.43
C GLY A 190 -29.51 -27.18 -21.24
N LEU A 191 -28.88 -26.17 -20.64
CA LEU A 191 -28.44 -24.96 -21.36
C LEU A 191 -27.26 -25.24 -22.29
N ILE A 192 -26.31 -26.07 -21.86
CA ILE A 192 -25.12 -26.46 -22.64
C ILE A 192 -25.51 -27.35 -23.82
N ASP A 193 -26.42 -28.32 -23.61
CA ASP A 193 -26.87 -29.26 -24.64
C ASP A 193 -27.69 -28.58 -25.74
N ARG A 194 -28.29 -27.41 -25.47
CA ARG A 194 -29.04 -26.63 -26.46
C ARG A 194 -28.16 -25.85 -27.43
N VAL A 195 -26.86 -25.73 -27.16
CA VAL A 195 -25.95 -25.00 -28.03
C VAL A 195 -25.61 -25.90 -29.24
N PRO A 196 -25.83 -25.45 -30.48
CA PRO A 196 -25.51 -26.24 -31.68
C PRO A 196 -24.00 -26.18 -31.96
N TRP A 197 -23.20 -26.87 -31.15
CA TRP A 197 -21.74 -26.79 -31.11
C TRP A 197 -21.09 -26.96 -32.48
N GLU A 198 -21.55 -27.92 -33.25
CA GLU A 198 -21.04 -28.29 -34.57
C GLU A 198 -21.23 -27.15 -35.55
N ALA A 199 -22.39 -26.48 -35.52
CA ALA A 199 -22.66 -25.34 -36.38
C ALA A 199 -21.82 -24.12 -35.98
N VAL A 200 -21.66 -23.89 -34.68
CA VAL A 200 -21.02 -22.67 -34.18
C VAL A 200 -19.50 -22.75 -34.18
N LEU A 201 -18.93 -23.95 -34.05
CA LEU A 201 -17.49 -24.18 -34.11
C LEU A 201 -16.98 -24.44 -35.54
N LYS A 202 -17.87 -24.70 -36.50
CA LYS A 202 -17.48 -24.94 -37.90
C LYS A 202 -16.75 -23.72 -38.48
N GLY A 203 -15.56 -23.97 -39.03
CA GLY A 203 -14.74 -22.95 -39.69
C GLY A 203 -14.06 -21.95 -38.75
N LYS A 204 -14.18 -22.11 -37.42
CA LYS A 204 -13.45 -21.29 -36.45
C LYS A 204 -12.05 -21.85 -36.20
N GLY A 205 -11.07 -20.96 -36.06
CA GLY A 205 -9.74 -21.32 -35.55
C GLY A 205 -9.78 -21.72 -34.07
N VAL A 206 -8.73 -22.38 -33.58
CA VAL A 206 -8.66 -22.91 -32.20
C VAL A 206 -8.95 -21.85 -31.14
N GLN A 207 -8.37 -20.66 -31.27
CA GLN A 207 -8.55 -19.57 -30.30
C GLN A 207 -9.97 -18.99 -30.33
N GLU A 208 -10.55 -18.84 -31.51
CA GLU A 208 -11.93 -18.36 -31.69
C GLU A 208 -12.95 -19.39 -31.20
N GLY A 209 -12.69 -20.67 -31.45
CA GLY A 209 -13.50 -21.77 -30.93
C GLY A 209 -13.47 -21.81 -29.41
N TRP A 210 -12.29 -21.68 -28.80
CA TRP A 210 -12.12 -21.67 -27.35
C TRP A 210 -12.81 -20.47 -26.68
N THR A 211 -12.66 -19.26 -27.25
CA THR A 211 -13.34 -18.07 -26.72
C THR A 211 -14.85 -18.20 -26.79
N PHE A 212 -15.38 -18.76 -27.88
CA PHE A 212 -16.82 -19.01 -28.01
C PHE A 212 -17.31 -20.06 -27.01
N PHE A 213 -16.62 -21.20 -26.91
CA PHE A 213 -16.93 -22.25 -25.95
C PHE A 213 -16.98 -21.70 -24.52
N LYS A 214 -15.93 -20.98 -24.10
CA LYS A 214 -15.85 -20.37 -22.78
C LYS A 214 -17.01 -19.41 -22.52
N LYS A 215 -17.41 -18.62 -23.53
CA LYS A 215 -18.51 -17.66 -23.42
C LYS A 215 -19.85 -18.35 -23.14
N GLU A 216 -20.19 -19.40 -23.89
CA GLU A 216 -21.46 -20.11 -23.70
C GLU A 216 -21.51 -20.85 -22.36
N ILE A 217 -20.40 -21.45 -21.91
CA ILE A 217 -20.31 -22.07 -20.58
C ILE A 217 -20.51 -21.04 -19.47
N LEU A 218 -19.87 -19.87 -19.57
CA LEU A 218 -20.03 -18.80 -18.56
C LEU A 218 -21.47 -18.27 -18.51
N LYS A 219 -22.11 -18.11 -19.65
CA LYS A 219 -23.51 -17.70 -19.74
C LYS A 219 -24.48 -18.73 -19.13
N ALA A 220 -24.19 -20.02 -19.30
CA ALA A 220 -24.96 -21.08 -18.66
C ALA A 220 -24.72 -21.12 -17.14
N GLN A 221 -23.46 -20.90 -16.72
CA GLN A 221 -23.06 -20.83 -15.32
C GLN A 221 -23.75 -19.67 -14.57
N GLU A 222 -23.86 -18.49 -15.17
CA GLU A 222 -24.53 -17.33 -14.57
C GLU A 222 -26.02 -17.58 -14.27
N GLN A 223 -26.68 -18.40 -15.09
CA GLN A 223 -28.10 -18.73 -14.91
C GLN A 223 -28.31 -19.89 -13.92
N ALA A 224 -27.41 -20.87 -13.93
CA ALA A 224 -27.58 -22.10 -13.16
C ALA A 224 -26.91 -22.08 -11.78
N VAL A 225 -25.95 -21.17 -11.53
CA VAL A 225 -25.19 -21.12 -10.29
C VAL A 225 -25.45 -19.81 -9.55
N PRO A 226 -26.13 -19.84 -8.40
CA PRO A 226 -26.37 -18.63 -7.62
C PRO A 226 -25.08 -18.11 -6.99
N ILE A 227 -25.04 -16.80 -6.72
CA ILE A 227 -23.93 -16.15 -6.03
C ILE A 227 -23.99 -16.44 -4.53
N CYS A 228 -22.84 -16.75 -3.91
CA CYS A 228 -22.69 -16.81 -2.46
C CYS A 228 -23.10 -15.46 -1.86
N GLN A 229 -24.18 -15.44 -1.09
CA GLN A 229 -24.48 -14.29 -0.27
C GLN A 229 -23.39 -14.16 0.79
N LYS A 230 -22.72 -13.01 0.82
CA LYS A 230 -21.82 -12.67 1.94
C LYS A 230 -22.67 -12.66 3.20
N MET A 231 -22.62 -13.73 3.99
CA MET A 231 -22.89 -13.58 5.42
C MET A 231 -21.89 -12.52 5.90
N ARG A 232 -22.39 -11.42 6.47
CA ARG A 232 -21.54 -10.50 7.24
C ARG A 232 -20.85 -11.39 8.27
N GLN A 233 -19.58 -11.74 8.01
CA GLN A 233 -18.73 -12.23 9.07
C GLN A 233 -18.59 -11.02 9.98
N GLN A 234 -19.45 -10.94 11.00
CA GLN A 234 -19.10 -10.17 12.18
C GLN A 234 -17.80 -10.81 12.66
N GLY A 235 -16.68 -10.16 12.34
CA GLY A 235 -15.39 -10.52 12.90
C GLY A 235 -15.56 -10.64 14.40
N ARG A 236 -14.85 -11.59 15.01
CA ARG A 236 -14.89 -11.71 16.48
C ARG A 236 -14.53 -10.34 17.06
N PRO A 237 -15.33 -9.79 17.99
CA PRO A 237 -14.96 -8.57 18.68
C PRO A 237 -13.55 -8.69 19.28
N ALA A 238 -12.77 -7.61 19.31
CA ALA A 238 -11.38 -7.63 19.78
C ALA A 238 -11.21 -8.16 21.21
N TRP A 239 -12.22 -8.00 22.07
CA TRP A 239 -12.25 -8.53 23.43
C TRP A 239 -12.50 -10.05 23.51
N MET A 240 -12.92 -10.68 22.41
CA MET A 240 -13.35 -12.08 22.39
C MET A 240 -12.19 -13.01 22.04
N ASN A 241 -11.49 -13.48 23.08
CA ASN A 241 -10.42 -14.47 22.94
C ASN A 241 -10.97 -15.87 22.51
N ARG A 242 -10.05 -16.77 22.14
CA ARG A 242 -10.40 -18.10 21.59
C ARG A 242 -11.18 -18.97 22.58
N GLU A 243 -10.84 -18.89 23.86
CA GLU A 243 -11.43 -19.69 24.93
C GLU A 243 -12.90 -19.30 25.18
N LEU A 244 -13.18 -18.01 25.36
CA LEU A 244 -14.53 -17.46 25.47
C LEU A 244 -15.43 -17.86 24.29
N TRP A 245 -14.86 -17.88 23.08
CA TRP A 245 -15.62 -18.26 21.89
C TRP A 245 -15.97 -19.76 21.84
N LEU A 246 -15.06 -20.62 22.30
CA LEU A 246 -15.33 -22.06 22.42
C LEU A 246 -16.42 -22.33 23.45
N GLU A 247 -16.38 -21.62 24.58
CA GLU A 247 -17.39 -21.73 25.63
C GLU A 247 -18.77 -21.26 25.18
N LEU A 248 -18.86 -20.13 24.46
CA LEU A 248 -20.11 -19.68 23.85
C LEU A 248 -20.68 -20.70 22.85
N ARG A 249 -19.81 -21.36 22.06
CA ARG A 249 -20.24 -22.43 21.16
C ARG A 249 -20.74 -23.66 21.92
N ARG A 250 -20.09 -24.03 23.02
CA ARG A 250 -20.51 -25.13 23.90
C ARG A 250 -21.90 -24.83 24.48
N LYS A 251 -22.07 -23.67 25.11
CA LYS A 251 -23.36 -23.19 25.64
C LYS A 251 -24.47 -23.17 24.57
N LYS A 252 -24.18 -22.66 23.36
CA LYS A 252 -25.16 -22.63 22.27
C LYS A 252 -25.54 -24.03 21.80
N ARG A 253 -24.58 -24.96 21.75
CA ARG A 253 -24.80 -26.36 21.38
C ARG A 253 -25.70 -27.04 22.42
N GLU A 254 -25.39 -26.87 23.70
CA GLU A 254 -26.17 -27.37 24.83
C GLU A 254 -27.59 -26.82 24.85
N PHE A 255 -27.76 -25.51 24.64
CA PHE A 255 -29.07 -24.87 24.53
C PHE A 255 -29.90 -25.42 23.36
N MET A 256 -29.28 -25.66 22.20
CA MET A 256 -29.97 -26.25 21.05
C MET A 256 -30.37 -27.71 21.31
N THR A 257 -29.53 -28.50 22.00
CA THR A 257 -29.90 -29.85 22.44
C THR A 257 -31.01 -29.84 23.50
N PHE A 258 -30.98 -28.91 24.45
CA PHE A 258 -32.03 -28.76 25.46
C PHE A 258 -33.37 -28.36 24.82
N GLY A 259 -33.36 -27.39 23.89
CA GLY A 259 -34.55 -26.98 23.14
C GLY A 259 -35.10 -28.06 22.19
N ARG A 260 -34.31 -29.07 21.82
CA ARG A 260 -34.79 -30.27 21.12
C ARG A 260 -35.44 -31.25 22.10
N ARG A 261 -34.82 -31.51 23.26
CA ARG A 261 -35.39 -32.37 24.32
C ARG A 261 -36.70 -31.81 24.89
N GLY A 262 -36.78 -30.51 25.16
CA GLY A 262 -38.00 -29.85 25.66
C GLY A 262 -39.17 -29.87 24.67
N ARG A 263 -38.90 -29.87 23.36
CA ARG A 263 -39.93 -30.06 22.32
C ARG A 263 -40.41 -31.51 22.20
N GLN A 264 -39.57 -32.46 22.58
CA GLN A 264 -39.91 -33.89 22.62
C GLN A 264 -40.79 -34.22 23.84
N LEU A 265 -40.45 -33.69 25.02
CA LEU A 265 -41.26 -33.86 26.24
C LEU A 265 -42.66 -33.24 26.13
N ARG A 266 -42.81 -32.06 25.51
CA ARG A 266 -44.13 -31.43 25.29
C ARG A 266 -45.04 -32.19 24.30
N ARG A 267 -44.48 -33.11 23.49
CA ARG A 267 -45.26 -33.98 22.60
C ARG A 267 -45.73 -35.26 23.29
N THR A 268 -45.04 -35.72 24.33
CA THR A 268 -45.42 -36.94 25.06
C THR A 268 -46.41 -36.70 26.21
N THR A 269 -46.56 -35.48 26.73
CA THR A 269 -47.53 -35.14 27.80
C THR A 269 -48.90 -34.67 27.28
N ARG A 270 -49.17 -34.80 25.97
CA ARG A 270 -50.41 -34.38 25.30
C ARG A 270 -51.20 -35.54 24.69
N MET A 271 -50.96 -36.76 25.17
CA MET A 271 -51.83 -37.93 24.96
C MET A 271 -52.55 -38.25 26.26
#